data_AF-A0A953XVS1-F1
#
_entry.id   AF-A0A953XVS1-F1
#
_cell.length_a   1.000
_cell.length_b   1.000
_cell.length_c   1.000
_cell.angle_alpha   90.00
_cell.angle_beta   90.00
_cell.angle_gamma   90.00
#
_symmetry.space_group_name_H-M   'P 1'
#
loop_
_entity.id
_entity.type
_entity.pdbx_description
1 polymer ?
#
loop_
_entity_poly.entity_id
_entity_poly.type
_entity_poly.pdbx_seq_one_letter_code
_entity_poly.pdbx_strand_id
1 'polypeptide(L)'
;MPDLKKLFVVALIAGAFALAMPLSAQGMGGGKGGYGGKGGYGGKGGYGGGTGQKGPSGGQDWRKKAEDEIGWGEDGTEERIEPGDTVDKDAKEERLEAEADKLGLEDKKLRKDFIKYGKLGWDKAEKEDSRWAKVYKKVKDDEEALKKEQEKHKEKLDEAWADADEDQLKKEVLTEEQLEQFKKNTEDLRKETATDKSARQDEIRARKVEEYKKRASEWAKGGAGGGDDNEVKKEKKDEEGEDSADSDKEKKDSED
;
A
#
# COMPACT_ATOMS: atom_id res chain seq x y z
N MET A 1 -21.59 -21.09 -33.64
CA MET A 1 -20.18 -20.99 -33.20
C MET A 1 -20.18 -20.08 -31.98
N PRO A 2 -19.83 -20.54 -30.77
CA PRO A 2 -19.71 -19.68 -29.59
C PRO A 2 -18.34 -19.00 -29.54
N ASP A 3 -18.29 -17.73 -29.13
CA ASP A 3 -17.09 -16.89 -29.14
C ASP A 3 -16.03 -17.30 -28.11
N LEU A 4 -14.82 -17.61 -28.58
CA LEU A 4 -13.62 -17.71 -27.72
C LEU A 4 -13.07 -16.31 -27.39
N LYS A 5 -13.72 -15.60 -26.47
CA LYS A 5 -13.18 -14.36 -25.87
C LYS A 5 -13.50 -14.23 -24.38
N LYS A 6 -12.79 -15.00 -23.55
CA LYS A 6 -12.56 -14.79 -22.10
C LYS A 6 -11.63 -15.89 -21.58
N LEU A 7 -10.32 -15.70 -21.74
CA LEU A 7 -9.29 -16.59 -21.23
C LEU A 7 -8.03 -15.77 -20.92
N PHE A 8 -7.38 -16.11 -19.79
CA PHE A 8 -6.12 -15.58 -19.27
C PHE A 8 -6.06 -14.09 -18.84
N VAL A 9 -6.20 -13.89 -17.52
CA VAL A 9 -5.14 -13.24 -16.73
C VAL A 9 -4.91 -14.10 -15.48
N VAL A 10 -3.91 -14.99 -15.52
CA VAL A 10 -3.34 -15.62 -14.32
C VAL A 10 -2.01 -14.93 -14.07
N ALA A 11 -1.98 -14.03 -13.09
CA ALA A 11 -0.76 -13.34 -12.70
C ALA A 11 0.13 -14.28 -11.87
N LEU A 12 1.18 -14.82 -12.49
CA LEU A 12 2.25 -15.53 -11.79
C LEU A 12 3.13 -14.52 -11.04
N ILE A 13 2.86 -14.32 -9.73
CA ILE A 13 3.80 -13.61 -8.85
C ILE A 13 4.87 -14.59 -8.37
N ALA A 14 5.91 -14.77 -9.18
CA ALA A 14 7.14 -15.44 -8.78
C ALA A 14 8.11 -14.42 -8.15
N GLY A 15 7.90 -14.11 -6.86
CA GLY A 15 8.75 -13.20 -6.08
C GLY A 15 9.95 -13.92 -5.47
N ALA A 16 11.16 -13.67 -5.99
CA ALA A 16 12.37 -14.32 -5.51
C ALA A 16 12.82 -13.82 -4.12
N PHE A 17 12.86 -14.71 -3.13
CA PHE A 17 13.49 -14.45 -1.83
C PHE A 17 15.03 -14.51 -1.95
N ALA A 18 15.64 -13.39 -2.33
CA ALA A 18 17.10 -13.21 -2.34
C ALA A 18 17.53 -12.28 -1.18
N LEU A 19 17.60 -12.81 0.04
CA LEU A 19 18.11 -12.08 1.21
C LEU A 19 19.64 -12.03 1.20
N ALA A 20 20.20 -11.07 0.49
CA ALA A 20 21.60 -10.66 0.65
C ALA A 20 21.69 -9.61 1.77
N MET A 21 22.25 -9.98 2.93
CA MET A 21 22.54 -9.04 4.01
C MET A 21 23.91 -8.36 3.81
N PRO A 22 23.99 -7.02 3.85
CA PRO A 22 25.21 -6.33 4.23
C PRO A 22 25.23 -6.08 5.75
N LEU A 23 26.33 -6.45 6.40
CA LEU A 23 26.63 -5.97 7.75
C LEU A 23 26.83 -4.45 7.75
N SER A 24 26.27 -3.76 8.73
CA SER A 24 26.89 -2.55 9.28
C SER A 24 26.55 -2.42 10.76
N ALA A 25 27.59 -2.44 11.60
CA ALA A 25 27.48 -2.25 13.04
C ALA A 25 27.55 -0.77 13.44
N GLN A 26 27.39 -0.54 14.75
CA GLN A 26 27.94 0.58 15.53
C GLN A 26 27.07 1.85 15.68
N GLY A 27 26.60 2.06 16.92
CA GLY A 27 25.86 3.26 17.33
C GLY A 27 25.34 3.21 18.77
N MET A 28 26.22 3.27 19.78
CA MET A 28 25.80 3.45 21.17
C MET A 28 25.30 4.89 21.41
N GLY A 29 24.15 5.06 22.05
CA GLY A 29 23.63 6.37 22.47
C GLY A 29 22.51 6.23 23.49
N GLY A 30 22.77 6.59 24.75
CA GLY A 30 21.82 6.40 25.85
C GLY A 30 20.78 7.52 25.99
N GLY A 31 19.66 7.23 26.65
CA GLY A 31 18.62 8.22 26.96
C GLY A 31 17.44 7.66 27.75
N LYS A 32 17.61 7.42 29.06
CA LYS A 32 16.48 7.03 29.94
C LYS A 32 15.69 8.25 30.42
N GLY A 33 14.39 8.27 30.08
CA GLY A 33 13.29 8.67 30.98
C GLY A 33 13.02 10.17 31.19
N GLY A 34 11.75 10.49 31.47
CA GLY A 34 11.32 11.84 31.89
C GLY A 34 9.86 12.15 31.59
N TYR A 35 8.95 11.73 32.48
CA TYR A 35 7.52 12.06 32.39
C TYR A 35 7.18 13.41 33.03
N GLY A 36 6.16 14.08 32.52
CA GLY A 36 5.31 14.99 33.30
C GLY A 36 5.47 16.50 33.03
N GLY A 37 4.36 17.19 32.81
CA GLY A 37 4.36 18.65 32.60
C GLY A 37 3.04 19.24 32.10
N LYS A 38 1.92 19.02 32.82
CA LYS A 38 0.70 19.83 32.59
C LYS A 38 0.98 21.28 32.98
N GLY A 39 0.83 22.22 32.05
CA GLY A 39 0.84 23.66 32.31
C GLY A 39 -0.07 24.37 31.33
N GLY A 40 -1.15 24.99 31.82
CA GLY A 40 -2.12 25.71 31.00
C GLY A 40 -2.07 27.23 31.22
N TYR A 41 -2.72 27.95 30.31
CA TYR A 41 -3.14 29.35 30.40
C TYR A 41 -2.01 30.41 30.39
N GLY A 42 -2.00 31.24 29.34
CA GLY A 42 -1.03 32.31 29.17
C GLY A 42 -1.30 33.19 27.95
N GLY A 43 -2.54 33.68 27.79
CA GLY A 43 -2.84 34.64 26.73
C GLY A 43 -2.25 36.02 27.03
N LYS A 44 -1.42 36.55 26.11
CA LYS A 44 -1.15 37.99 25.98
C LYS A 44 -0.90 38.31 24.50
N GLY A 45 -1.58 39.35 24.00
CA GLY A 45 -1.58 39.70 22.59
C GLY A 45 -0.29 40.39 22.13
N GLY A 46 -0.12 40.42 20.82
CA GLY A 46 0.97 41.12 20.12
C GLY A 46 0.53 41.50 18.72
N TYR A 47 -0.31 42.52 18.61
CA TYR A 47 -0.68 43.13 17.32
C TYR A 47 0.53 43.92 16.81
N GLY A 48 1.44 43.25 16.11
CA GLY A 48 2.62 43.83 15.48
C GLY A 48 2.47 43.80 13.97
N GLY A 49 2.27 44.96 13.36
CA GLY A 49 2.19 45.08 11.90
C GLY A 49 3.52 44.72 11.24
N GLY A 50 3.46 43.80 10.28
CA GLY A 50 4.60 43.46 9.44
C GLY A 50 4.10 42.67 8.24
N THR A 51 4.14 43.28 7.05
CA THR A 51 3.97 42.60 5.76
C THR A 51 5.23 41.81 5.43
N GLY A 52 5.59 40.88 6.33
CA GLY A 52 6.64 39.89 6.10
C GLY A 52 6.10 38.82 5.16
N GLN A 53 6.84 38.53 4.10
CA GLN A 53 6.50 37.49 3.15
C GLN A 53 6.26 36.17 3.90
N LYS A 54 5.09 35.58 3.66
CA LYS A 54 4.75 34.24 4.13
C LYS A 54 5.60 33.25 3.33
N GLY A 55 6.83 33.03 3.79
CA GLY A 55 7.74 32.02 3.22
C GLY A 55 7.03 30.66 3.15
N PRO A 56 7.36 29.81 2.15
CA PRO A 56 6.64 28.57 1.93
C PRO A 56 6.71 27.70 3.19
N SER A 57 5.54 27.24 3.65
CA SER A 57 5.39 26.43 4.87
C SER A 57 5.87 24.98 4.62
N GLY A 58 7.17 24.83 4.37
CA GLY A 58 7.80 23.59 3.90
C GLY A 58 7.71 22.41 4.86
N GLY A 59 7.28 22.62 6.11
CA GLY A 59 7.08 21.54 7.09
C GLY A 59 5.80 20.71 6.90
N GLN A 60 4.78 21.25 6.22
CA GLN A 60 3.47 20.57 6.02
C GLN A 60 3.21 20.16 4.56
N ASP A 61 3.82 20.83 3.58
CA ASP A 61 3.57 20.60 2.15
C ASP A 61 4.05 19.21 1.67
N TRP A 62 5.21 18.74 2.15
CA TRP A 62 5.74 17.42 1.76
C TRP A 62 4.90 16.25 2.29
N ARG A 63 4.26 16.37 3.45
CA ARG A 63 3.40 15.30 3.99
C ARG A 63 2.16 15.13 3.13
N LYS A 64 1.52 16.25 2.79
CA LYS A 64 0.31 16.22 1.96
C LYS A 64 0.62 15.68 0.56
N LYS A 65 1.70 16.15 -0.08
CA LYS A 65 2.15 15.58 -1.36
C LYS A 65 2.51 14.10 -1.26
N ALA A 66 3.21 13.67 -0.20
CA ALA A 66 3.48 12.26 0.02
C ALA A 66 2.19 11.44 0.24
N GLU A 67 1.17 11.99 0.92
CA GLU A 67 -0.13 11.33 1.10
C GLU A 67 -0.93 11.24 -0.21
N ASP A 68 -0.87 12.27 -1.06
CA ASP A 68 -1.53 12.36 -2.37
C ASP A 68 -0.81 11.57 -3.49
N GLU A 69 0.53 11.43 -3.43
CA GLU A 69 1.37 10.79 -4.46
C GLU A 69 1.75 9.33 -4.14
N ILE A 70 1.72 8.90 -2.86
CA ILE A 70 2.08 7.51 -2.47
C ILE A 70 0.83 6.64 -2.43
N GLY A 71 0.63 5.88 -3.52
CA GLY A 71 -0.32 4.76 -3.59
C GLY A 71 0.12 3.55 -2.73
N TRP A 72 -0.73 2.53 -2.69
CA TRP A 72 -0.49 1.32 -1.88
C TRP A 72 0.24 0.22 -2.67
N GLY A 73 0.76 -0.77 -1.96
CA GLY A 73 1.61 -1.81 -2.56
C GLY A 73 3.01 -1.31 -2.94
N GLU A 74 3.82 -2.21 -3.49
CA GLU A 74 5.22 -1.91 -3.84
C GLU A 74 5.33 -0.99 -5.07
N ASP A 75 4.47 -1.15 -6.07
CA ASP A 75 4.42 -0.32 -7.28
C ASP A 75 3.56 0.96 -7.12
N GLY A 76 2.70 1.02 -6.09
CA GLY A 76 1.77 2.13 -5.88
C GLY A 76 0.41 1.96 -6.57
N THR A 77 0.14 0.82 -7.22
CA THR A 77 -1.12 0.58 -7.95
C THR A 77 -2.13 -0.29 -7.19
N GLU A 78 -1.72 -0.94 -6.10
CA GLU A 78 -2.63 -1.73 -5.28
C GLU A 78 -3.71 -0.85 -4.62
N GLU A 79 -4.90 -1.40 -4.44
CA GLU A 79 -5.89 -0.84 -3.53
C GLU A 79 -5.50 -1.11 -2.08
N ARG A 80 -5.96 -0.26 -1.15
CA ARG A 80 -5.75 -0.47 0.27
C ARG A 80 -6.61 -1.64 0.76
N ILE A 81 -5.97 -2.61 1.40
CA ILE A 81 -6.66 -3.66 2.15
C ILE A 81 -6.77 -3.19 3.61
N GLU A 82 -7.97 -3.21 4.19
CA GLU A 82 -8.17 -2.91 5.61
C GLU A 82 -7.99 -4.17 6.47
N PRO A 83 -7.46 -4.05 7.71
CA PRO A 83 -7.26 -5.21 8.57
C PRO A 83 -8.59 -5.87 8.97
N GLY A 84 -8.75 -7.13 8.58
CA GLY A 84 -9.93 -7.97 8.81
C GLY A 84 -10.96 -7.96 7.69
N ASP A 85 -10.63 -7.48 6.49
CA ASP A 85 -11.49 -7.61 5.30
C ASP A 85 -11.73 -9.07 4.92
N THR A 86 -12.97 -9.39 4.54
CA THR A 86 -13.42 -10.75 4.20
C THR A 86 -13.82 -10.86 2.74
N VAL A 87 -13.65 -12.04 2.13
CA VAL A 87 -14.10 -12.28 0.76
C VAL A 87 -15.59 -12.63 0.74
N ASP A 88 -16.33 -12.04 -0.20
CA ASP A 88 -17.75 -12.34 -0.42
C ASP A 88 -17.99 -13.84 -0.62
N LYS A 89 -19.08 -14.34 -0.01
CA LYS A 89 -19.41 -15.77 0.01
C LYS A 89 -19.47 -16.39 -1.39
N ASP A 90 -20.02 -15.66 -2.34
CA ASP A 90 -20.20 -16.14 -3.72
C ASP A 90 -18.85 -16.17 -4.46
N ALA A 91 -17.95 -15.22 -4.20
CA ALA A 91 -16.59 -15.22 -4.72
C ALA A 91 -15.71 -16.34 -4.10
N LYS A 92 -15.91 -16.67 -2.81
CA LYS A 92 -15.31 -17.85 -2.19
C LYS A 92 -15.78 -19.14 -2.87
N GLU A 93 -17.08 -19.24 -3.15
CA GLU A 93 -17.67 -20.39 -3.84
C GLU A 93 -17.14 -20.52 -5.27
N GLU A 94 -17.10 -19.42 -6.04
CA GLU A 94 -16.54 -19.40 -7.40
C GLU A 94 -15.04 -19.80 -7.41
N ARG A 95 -14.23 -19.29 -6.47
CA ARG A 95 -12.81 -19.69 -6.38
C ARG A 95 -12.66 -21.17 -6.03
N LEU A 96 -13.48 -21.72 -5.13
CA LEU A 96 -13.46 -23.14 -4.80
C LEU A 96 -14.00 -24.03 -5.93
N GLU A 97 -15.04 -23.60 -6.66
CA GLU A 97 -15.51 -24.28 -7.88
C GLU A 97 -14.39 -24.36 -8.92
N ALA A 98 -13.64 -23.26 -9.14
CA ALA A 98 -12.49 -23.24 -10.05
C ALA A 98 -11.30 -24.11 -9.56
N GLU A 99 -11.09 -24.26 -8.25
CA GLU A 99 -10.12 -25.23 -7.73
C GLU A 99 -10.60 -26.68 -7.92
N ALA A 100 -11.90 -26.95 -7.74
CA ALA A 100 -12.47 -28.27 -8.01
C ALA A 100 -12.29 -28.70 -9.48
N ASP A 101 -12.42 -27.76 -10.42
CA ASP A 101 -12.13 -27.98 -11.84
C ASP A 101 -10.64 -28.29 -12.09
N LYS A 102 -9.72 -27.55 -11.46
CA LYS A 102 -8.26 -27.82 -11.57
C LYS A 102 -7.86 -29.18 -11.00
N LEU A 103 -8.56 -29.66 -9.96
CA LEU A 103 -8.34 -30.95 -9.32
C LEU A 103 -9.02 -32.12 -10.05
N GLY A 104 -9.81 -31.85 -11.10
CA GLY A 104 -10.53 -32.88 -11.86
C GLY A 104 -11.71 -33.51 -11.11
N LEU A 105 -12.36 -32.76 -10.21
CA LEU A 105 -13.50 -33.27 -9.43
C LEU A 105 -14.80 -33.27 -10.27
N GLU A 106 -14.96 -34.32 -11.08
CA GLU A 106 -16.15 -34.53 -11.91
C GLU A 106 -17.38 -35.03 -11.12
N ASP A 107 -17.18 -35.77 -10.02
CA ASP A 107 -18.30 -36.26 -9.21
C ASP A 107 -18.99 -35.12 -8.44
N LYS A 108 -20.30 -34.99 -8.66
CA LYS A 108 -21.12 -33.90 -8.11
C LYS A 108 -21.26 -33.91 -6.59
N LYS A 109 -21.05 -35.06 -5.94
CA LYS A 109 -21.08 -35.17 -4.48
C LYS A 109 -19.72 -34.79 -3.91
N LEU A 110 -18.63 -35.39 -4.40
CA LEU A 110 -17.26 -35.05 -4.00
C LEU A 110 -16.98 -33.56 -4.19
N ARG A 111 -17.37 -32.97 -5.34
CA ARG A 111 -17.27 -31.54 -5.61
C ARG A 111 -18.01 -30.67 -4.58
N LYS A 112 -19.23 -31.04 -4.19
CA LYS A 112 -19.99 -30.32 -3.15
C LYS A 112 -19.37 -30.46 -1.76
N ASP A 113 -18.89 -31.64 -1.41
CA ASP A 113 -18.23 -31.88 -0.13
C ASP A 113 -16.87 -31.13 -0.08
N PHE A 114 -16.12 -31.09 -1.19
CA PHE A 114 -14.89 -30.28 -1.34
C PHE A 114 -15.16 -28.79 -1.08
N ILE A 115 -16.13 -28.19 -1.79
CA ILE A 115 -16.48 -26.76 -1.60
C ILE A 115 -16.92 -26.49 -0.17
N LYS A 116 -17.67 -27.41 0.44
CA LYS A 116 -18.11 -27.32 1.84
C LYS A 116 -16.93 -27.33 2.82
N TYR A 117 -15.96 -28.24 2.67
CA TYR A 117 -14.79 -28.28 3.55
C TYR A 117 -13.82 -27.11 3.29
N GLY A 118 -13.60 -26.74 2.03
CA GLY A 118 -12.84 -25.54 1.66
C GLY A 118 -13.41 -24.26 2.28
N LYS A 119 -14.74 -24.07 2.23
CA LYS A 119 -15.42 -22.96 2.92
C LYS A 119 -15.23 -23.00 4.44
N LEU A 120 -15.31 -24.17 5.07
CA LEU A 120 -15.10 -24.30 6.52
C LEU A 120 -13.68 -23.91 6.94
N GLY A 121 -12.65 -24.25 6.16
CA GLY A 121 -11.28 -23.79 6.40
C GLY A 121 -11.14 -22.28 6.23
N TRP A 122 -11.68 -21.75 5.12
CA TRP A 122 -11.64 -20.32 4.82
C TRP A 122 -12.38 -19.46 5.86
N ASP A 123 -13.58 -19.85 6.27
CA ASP A 123 -14.38 -19.12 7.27
C ASP A 123 -13.72 -19.18 8.67
N LYS A 124 -12.98 -20.25 8.99
CA LYS A 124 -12.14 -20.30 10.20
C LYS A 124 -10.95 -19.34 10.09
N ALA A 125 -10.27 -19.29 8.94
CA ALA A 125 -9.14 -18.40 8.70
C ALA A 125 -9.55 -16.92 8.81
N GLU A 126 -10.66 -16.52 8.19
CA GLU A 126 -11.21 -15.15 8.32
C GLU A 126 -11.68 -14.82 9.74
N LYS A 127 -12.17 -15.82 10.49
CA LYS A 127 -12.52 -15.62 11.91
C LYS A 127 -11.29 -15.34 12.77
N GLU A 128 -10.16 -16.01 12.49
CA GLU A 128 -8.89 -15.69 13.14
C GLU A 128 -8.30 -14.37 12.64
N ASP A 129 -8.43 -14.02 11.35
CA ASP A 129 -8.07 -12.67 10.87
C ASP A 129 -8.88 -11.59 11.60
N SER A 130 -10.19 -11.79 11.80
CA SER A 130 -11.01 -10.88 12.61
C SER A 130 -10.55 -10.76 14.07
N ARG A 131 -9.84 -11.76 14.63
CA ARG A 131 -9.12 -11.62 15.91
C ARG A 131 -7.84 -10.81 15.70
N TRP A 132 -7.03 -11.20 14.72
CA TRP A 132 -5.74 -10.62 14.42
C TRP A 132 -5.82 -9.13 14.12
N ALA A 133 -6.70 -8.70 13.23
CA ALA A 133 -7.02 -7.30 12.93
C ALA A 133 -7.20 -6.44 14.21
N LYS A 134 -7.90 -6.97 15.22
CA LYS A 134 -8.17 -6.28 16.50
C LYS A 134 -6.98 -6.27 17.45
N VAL A 135 -6.03 -7.20 17.27
CA VAL A 135 -4.77 -7.27 18.03
C VAL A 135 -3.73 -6.39 17.35
N TYR A 136 -3.51 -6.56 16.03
CA TYR A 136 -2.67 -5.73 15.19
C TYR A 136 -2.92 -4.22 15.42
N LYS A 137 -4.18 -3.77 15.33
CA LYS A 137 -4.57 -2.37 15.59
C LYS A 137 -4.24 -1.85 17.02
N LYS A 138 -3.89 -2.73 17.97
CA LYS A 138 -3.45 -2.37 19.33
C LYS A 138 -1.95 -2.49 19.56
N VAL A 139 -1.25 -3.35 18.82
CA VAL A 139 0.17 -3.69 19.05
C VAL A 139 1.10 -3.34 17.89
N LYS A 140 0.58 -2.79 16.78
CA LYS A 140 1.40 -2.48 15.58
C LYS A 140 2.58 -1.54 15.82
N ASP A 141 2.52 -0.72 16.87
CA ASP A 141 3.58 0.21 17.28
C ASP A 141 4.53 -0.38 18.35
N ASP A 142 4.35 -1.66 18.73
CA ASP A 142 5.17 -2.43 19.69
C ASP A 142 5.73 -3.67 19.00
N GLU A 143 7.00 -3.62 18.60
CA GLU A 143 7.64 -4.64 17.78
C GLU A 143 7.71 -6.03 18.45
N GLU A 144 7.93 -6.10 19.77
CA GLU A 144 7.99 -7.37 20.50
C GLU A 144 6.59 -7.99 20.64
N ALA A 145 5.59 -7.18 20.99
CA ALA A 145 4.20 -7.64 21.08
C ALA A 145 3.64 -8.06 19.71
N LEU A 146 3.97 -7.31 18.65
CA LEU A 146 3.55 -7.58 17.28
C LEU A 146 4.07 -8.93 16.79
N LYS A 147 5.40 -9.17 16.89
CA LYS A 147 6.01 -10.44 16.48
C LYS A 147 5.38 -11.65 17.18
N LYS A 148 5.22 -11.56 18.50
CA LYS A 148 4.64 -12.63 19.32
C LYS A 148 3.18 -12.94 19.00
N GLU A 149 2.37 -11.93 18.67
CA GLU A 149 0.97 -12.17 18.26
C GLU A 149 0.85 -12.60 16.79
N GLN A 150 1.82 -12.23 15.93
CA GLN A 150 1.91 -12.71 14.55
C GLN A 150 2.31 -14.20 14.48
N GLU A 151 3.20 -14.67 15.34
CA GLU A 151 3.53 -16.11 15.46
C GLU A 151 2.27 -16.92 15.82
N LYS A 152 1.56 -16.53 16.88
CA LYS A 152 0.27 -17.14 17.27
C LYS A 152 -0.81 -17.04 16.21
N HIS A 153 -0.77 -16.00 15.37
CA HIS A 153 -1.71 -15.84 14.28
C HIS A 153 -1.47 -16.92 13.21
N LYS A 154 -0.21 -17.09 12.79
CA LYS A 154 0.21 -18.11 11.82
C LYS A 154 -0.13 -19.53 12.29
N GLU A 155 0.20 -19.87 13.54
CA GLU A 155 -0.16 -21.17 14.14
C GLU A 155 -1.67 -21.48 13.99
N LYS A 156 -2.52 -20.48 14.23
CA LYS A 156 -3.98 -20.64 14.14
C LYS A 156 -4.53 -20.62 12.72
N LEU A 157 -3.85 -19.96 11.76
CA LEU A 157 -4.20 -20.08 10.34
C LEU A 157 -3.91 -21.49 9.84
N ASP A 158 -2.76 -22.06 10.24
CA ASP A 158 -2.41 -23.45 9.92
C ASP A 158 -3.45 -24.41 10.54
N GLU A 159 -3.82 -24.23 11.82
CA GLU A 159 -4.91 -24.99 12.47
C GLU A 159 -6.27 -24.84 11.76
N ALA A 160 -6.63 -23.63 11.33
CA ALA A 160 -7.91 -23.34 10.67
C ALA A 160 -8.10 -24.16 9.39
N TRP A 161 -7.02 -24.34 8.62
CA TRP A 161 -7.02 -25.17 7.41
C TRP A 161 -6.76 -26.65 7.69
N ALA A 162 -5.94 -27.00 8.68
CA ALA A 162 -5.58 -28.38 8.98
C ALA A 162 -6.80 -29.27 9.25
N ASP A 163 -7.77 -28.80 10.06
CA ASP A 163 -9.04 -29.49 10.30
C ASP A 163 -9.81 -29.79 9.00
N ALA A 164 -9.84 -28.83 8.08
CA ALA A 164 -10.59 -28.93 6.83
C ALA A 164 -9.91 -29.84 5.80
N ASP A 165 -8.58 -29.86 5.81
CA ASP A 165 -7.75 -30.76 5.00
C ASP A 165 -7.86 -32.21 5.50
N GLU A 166 -7.80 -32.40 6.81
CA GLU A 166 -7.94 -33.73 7.45
C GLU A 166 -9.33 -34.32 7.20
N ASP A 167 -10.38 -33.49 7.29
CA ASP A 167 -11.76 -33.88 6.97
C ASP A 167 -11.93 -34.30 5.49
N GLN A 168 -11.17 -33.70 4.57
CA GLN A 168 -11.22 -34.04 3.13
C GLN A 168 -10.56 -35.40 2.84
N LEU A 169 -9.44 -35.73 3.49
CA LEU A 169 -8.83 -37.06 3.36
C LEU A 169 -9.67 -38.14 4.05
N LYS A 170 -10.07 -37.92 5.31
CA LYS A 170 -10.85 -38.89 6.11
C LYS A 170 -12.18 -39.29 5.48
N LYS A 171 -12.73 -38.46 4.59
CA LYS A 171 -14.02 -38.66 3.91
C LYS A 171 -13.85 -38.96 2.43
N GLU A 172 -12.62 -39.22 1.98
CA GLU A 172 -12.28 -39.58 0.60
C GLU A 172 -12.79 -38.54 -0.42
N VAL A 173 -12.76 -37.26 -0.02
CA VAL A 173 -13.20 -36.12 -0.86
C VAL A 173 -12.11 -35.73 -1.85
N LEU A 174 -10.85 -35.77 -1.40
CA LEU A 174 -9.64 -35.63 -2.21
C LEU A 174 -8.73 -36.83 -1.96
N THR A 175 -7.92 -37.20 -2.96
CA THR A 175 -6.71 -38.00 -2.74
C THR A 175 -5.61 -37.17 -2.05
N GLU A 176 -4.57 -37.82 -1.53
CA GLU A 176 -3.40 -37.12 -0.97
C GLU A 176 -2.74 -36.18 -2.00
N GLU A 177 -2.56 -36.64 -3.24
CA GLU A 177 -2.02 -35.85 -4.35
C GLU A 177 -2.90 -34.63 -4.68
N GLN A 178 -4.22 -34.80 -4.72
CA GLN A 178 -5.16 -33.69 -4.94
C GLN A 178 -5.14 -32.69 -3.78
N LEU A 179 -5.00 -33.16 -2.54
CA LEU A 179 -4.89 -32.27 -1.38
C LEU A 179 -3.58 -31.47 -1.41
N GLU A 180 -2.45 -32.09 -1.77
CA GLU A 180 -1.17 -31.39 -1.92
C GLU A 180 -1.26 -30.32 -3.02
N GLN A 181 -1.87 -30.66 -4.17
CA GLN A 181 -2.11 -29.69 -5.24
C GLN A 181 -3.06 -28.56 -4.79
N PHE A 182 -4.10 -28.85 -4.02
CA PHE A 182 -5.01 -27.84 -3.45
C PHE A 182 -4.28 -26.91 -2.49
N LYS A 183 -3.48 -27.45 -1.57
CA LYS A 183 -2.64 -26.69 -0.63
C LYS A 183 -1.71 -25.73 -1.35
N LYS A 184 -1.09 -26.19 -2.44
CA LYS A 184 -0.20 -25.39 -3.30
C LYS A 184 -0.94 -24.30 -4.06
N ASN A 185 -2.11 -24.60 -4.64
CA ASN A 185 -2.92 -23.62 -5.36
C ASN A 185 -3.54 -22.53 -4.45
N THR A 186 -3.63 -22.81 -3.14
CA THR A 186 -4.21 -21.91 -2.12
C THR A 186 -3.19 -21.45 -1.08
N GLU A 187 -1.90 -21.52 -1.40
CA GLU A 187 -0.80 -21.12 -0.50
C GLU A 187 -0.92 -19.64 -0.07
N ASP A 188 -1.38 -18.77 -0.97
CA ASP A 188 -1.65 -17.35 -0.71
C ASP A 188 -2.74 -17.14 0.36
N LEU A 189 -3.81 -17.93 0.31
CA LEU A 189 -4.94 -17.88 1.26
C LEU A 189 -4.59 -18.51 2.61
N ARG A 190 -3.63 -19.44 2.63
CA ARG A 190 -3.21 -20.17 3.83
C ARG A 190 -2.17 -19.40 4.63
N LYS A 191 -1.32 -18.59 3.98
CA LYS A 191 -0.18 -17.89 4.60
C LYS A 191 -0.39 -16.41 4.87
N GLU A 192 -1.29 -15.72 4.16
CA GLU A 192 -1.51 -14.28 4.32
C GLU A 192 -2.99 -13.89 4.35
N THR A 193 -3.40 -13.30 5.47
CA THR A 193 -4.74 -12.71 5.65
C THR A 193 -4.84 -11.29 5.11
N ALA A 194 -6.04 -10.67 5.19
CA ALA A 194 -6.20 -9.26 4.87
C ALA A 194 -5.39 -8.37 5.84
N THR A 195 -5.34 -8.71 7.13
CA THR A 195 -4.48 -8.00 8.09
C THR A 195 -2.99 -8.13 7.77
N ASP A 196 -2.49 -9.29 7.37
CA ASP A 196 -1.06 -9.44 7.03
C ASP A 196 -0.69 -8.62 5.79
N LYS A 197 -1.57 -8.63 4.77
CA LYS A 197 -1.40 -7.80 3.56
C LYS A 197 -1.47 -6.31 3.90
N SER A 198 -2.40 -5.91 4.75
CA SER A 198 -2.52 -4.53 5.26
C SER A 198 -1.26 -4.10 6.04
N ALA A 199 -0.71 -4.97 6.89
CA ALA A 199 0.52 -4.69 7.63
C ALA A 199 1.73 -4.48 6.71
N ARG A 200 1.87 -5.32 5.67
CA ARG A 200 2.89 -5.13 4.63
C ARG A 200 2.68 -3.83 3.83
N GLN A 201 1.43 -3.49 3.50
CA GLN A 201 1.09 -2.23 2.85
C GLN A 201 1.44 -1.01 3.72
N ASP A 202 1.20 -1.06 5.03
CA ASP A 202 1.60 -0.03 6.01
C ASP A 202 3.14 0.10 6.07
N GLU A 203 3.89 -1.01 6.12
CA GLU A 203 5.36 -1.01 6.10
C GLU A 203 5.95 -0.39 4.81
N ILE A 204 5.44 -0.79 3.64
CA ILE A 204 5.85 -0.25 2.34
C ILE A 204 5.53 1.26 2.27
N ARG A 205 4.33 1.66 2.70
CA ARG A 205 3.94 3.09 2.72
C ARG A 205 4.83 3.90 3.65
N ALA A 206 5.13 3.40 4.86
CA ALA A 206 6.03 4.07 5.79
C ALA A 206 7.44 4.25 5.21
N ARG A 207 7.98 3.22 4.54
CA ARG A 207 9.27 3.29 3.83
C ARG A 207 9.27 4.36 2.75
N LYS A 208 8.27 4.35 1.86
CA LYS A 208 8.09 5.35 0.79
C LYS A 208 7.95 6.77 1.33
N VAL A 209 7.23 6.97 2.44
CA VAL A 209 7.06 8.29 3.08
C VAL A 209 8.39 8.83 3.62
N GLU A 210 9.21 7.99 4.28
CA GLU A 210 10.54 8.41 4.76
C GLU A 210 11.54 8.66 3.61
N GLU A 211 11.48 7.89 2.52
CA GLU A 211 12.24 8.18 1.29
C GLU A 211 11.85 9.53 0.66
N TYR A 212 10.54 9.82 0.58
CA TYR A 212 10.03 11.09 0.07
C TYR A 212 10.47 12.27 0.93
N LYS A 213 10.32 12.14 2.25
CA LYS A 213 10.78 13.11 3.26
C LYS A 213 12.28 13.39 3.14
N LYS A 214 13.10 12.34 2.95
CA LYS A 214 14.55 12.48 2.71
C LYS A 214 14.81 13.32 1.46
N ARG A 215 14.21 12.97 0.32
CA ARG A 215 14.33 13.71 -0.96
C ARG A 215 13.90 15.17 -0.82
N ALA A 216 12.75 15.42 -0.18
CA ALA A 216 12.26 16.77 0.08
C ALA A 216 13.23 17.59 0.95
N SER A 217 13.85 16.96 1.96
CA SER A 217 14.86 17.61 2.81
C SER A 217 16.18 17.89 2.10
N GLU A 218 16.54 17.08 1.10
CA GLU A 218 17.71 17.29 0.23
C GLU A 218 17.46 18.45 -0.74
N TRP A 219 16.27 18.53 -1.34
CA TRP A 219 15.86 19.67 -2.17
C TRP A 219 15.82 20.99 -1.39
N ALA A 220 15.33 20.98 -0.15
CA ALA A 220 15.35 22.13 0.74
C ALA A 220 16.77 22.61 1.12
N LYS A 221 17.77 21.71 1.08
CA LYS A 221 19.20 22.05 1.30
C LYS A 221 19.90 22.48 0.01
N GLY A 222 19.49 21.97 -1.15
CA GLY A 222 19.99 22.37 -2.46
C GLY A 222 19.57 23.78 -2.89
N GLY A 223 18.45 24.29 -2.37
CA GLY A 223 17.95 25.64 -2.66
C GLY A 223 18.72 26.81 -2.03
N ALA A 224 19.87 26.55 -1.39
CA ALA A 224 20.69 27.57 -0.71
C ALA A 224 22.11 27.76 -1.32
N GLY A 225 22.35 27.26 -2.53
CA GLY A 225 23.62 27.44 -3.23
C GLY A 225 23.55 27.09 -4.71
N GLY A 226 23.27 28.07 -5.57
CA GLY A 226 23.14 27.87 -7.01
C GLY A 226 22.50 29.05 -7.74
N GLY A 227 23.10 30.24 -7.62
CA GLY A 227 22.58 31.50 -8.18
C GLY A 227 23.63 32.61 -8.06
N ASP A 228 24.75 32.46 -8.77
CA ASP A 228 25.66 33.57 -9.04
C ASP A 228 25.02 34.47 -10.11
N ASP A 229 24.10 35.32 -9.66
CA ASP A 229 23.39 36.32 -10.48
C ASP A 229 24.35 37.48 -10.81
N ASN A 230 25.44 37.18 -11.52
CA ASN A 230 26.49 38.14 -11.84
C ASN A 230 26.03 39.15 -12.92
N GLU A 231 25.37 40.20 -12.43
CA GLU A 231 25.45 41.58 -12.89
C GLU A 231 25.60 41.80 -14.42
N VAL A 232 24.49 41.70 -15.17
CA VAL A 232 24.35 42.45 -16.43
C VAL A 232 23.43 43.64 -16.19
N LYS A 233 24.04 44.83 -16.15
CA LYS A 233 23.37 46.10 -15.83
C LYS A 233 22.26 46.43 -16.81
N LYS A 234 21.16 46.97 -16.27
CA LYS A 234 20.29 47.88 -17.03
C LYS A 234 21.10 49.11 -17.43
N GLU A 235 21.21 49.37 -18.73
CA GLU A 235 21.15 50.75 -19.20
C GLU A 235 19.74 51.01 -19.73
N LYS A 236 19.19 52.16 -19.35
CA LYS A 236 17.81 52.57 -19.68
C LYS A 236 17.80 54.06 -19.97
N LYS A 237 17.90 54.41 -21.26
CA LYS A 237 17.53 55.69 -21.90
C LYS A 237 17.79 55.54 -23.41
N ASP A 238 17.09 56.21 -24.32
CA ASP A 238 16.18 57.35 -24.17
C ASP A 238 14.78 57.12 -24.75
N GLU A 239 13.86 58.02 -24.39
CA GLU A 239 12.51 58.19 -24.95
C GLU A 239 12.58 59.08 -26.21
N GLU A 240 11.67 58.90 -27.18
CA GLU A 240 10.79 59.94 -27.78
C GLU A 240 10.05 59.45 -29.06
N GLY A 241 8.84 59.99 -29.30
CA GLY A 241 7.95 59.69 -30.45
C GLY A 241 7.02 58.48 -30.21
N GLU A 242 5.69 58.57 -30.06
CA GLU A 242 4.67 59.34 -30.82
C GLU A 242 4.83 59.11 -32.35
N ASP A 243 3.81 58.69 -33.11
CA ASP A 243 2.37 59.00 -32.98
C ASP A 243 1.45 58.02 -33.75
N SER A 244 0.13 58.06 -33.46
CA SER A 244 -1.05 57.72 -34.31
C SER A 244 -1.13 56.36 -35.08
N ALA A 245 -2.12 55.51 -34.78
CA ALA A 245 -3.40 55.34 -35.54
C ALA A 245 -3.36 54.13 -36.52
N ASP A 246 -4.20 53.09 -36.41
CA ASP A 246 -5.68 52.95 -36.52
C ASP A 246 -6.13 52.49 -37.94
N SER A 247 -7.26 51.77 -38.00
CA SER A 247 -8.01 51.27 -39.17
C SER A 247 -7.47 50.08 -40.00
N ASP A 248 -7.98 48.89 -39.68
CA ASP A 248 -9.06 48.18 -40.41
C ASP A 248 -8.93 47.81 -41.92
N LYS A 249 -9.52 46.63 -42.24
CA LYS A 249 -10.28 46.29 -43.47
C LYS A 249 -9.74 45.34 -44.57
N GLU A 250 -10.43 44.19 -44.64
CA GLU A 250 -10.84 43.31 -45.76
C GLU A 250 -10.30 43.42 -47.22
N LYS A 251 -10.06 42.21 -47.79
CA LYS A 251 -10.44 41.68 -49.13
C LYS A 251 -9.98 42.37 -50.44
N LYS A 252 -9.22 41.59 -51.23
CA LYS A 252 -9.53 41.03 -52.58
C LYS A 252 -8.36 40.09 -52.97
N ASP A 253 -8.52 38.86 -53.45
CA ASP A 253 -9.17 38.33 -54.66
C ASP A 253 -8.49 38.76 -55.99
N SER A 254 -8.03 37.76 -56.77
CA SER A 254 -7.55 37.81 -58.18
C SER A 254 -6.32 38.70 -58.44
N GLU A 255 -5.48 38.55 -59.48
CA GLU A 255 -5.33 37.59 -60.59
C GLU A 255 -3.88 37.04 -60.52
N ASP A 256 -3.49 35.89 -61.08
CA ASP A 256 -4.18 34.91 -61.95
C ASP A 256 -3.99 33.49 -61.37
#